data_AF-A0A0A2F4J3-F1
#
_entry.id   AF-A0A0A2F4J3-F1
#
_cell.length_a   1.000
_cell.length_b   1.000
_cell.length_c   1.000
_cell.angle_alpha   90.00
_cell.angle_beta   90.00
_cell.angle_gamma   90.00
#
_symmetry.space_group_name_H-M   'P 1'
#
loop_
_entity.id
_entity.type
_entity.pdbx_description
1 polymer ?
#
loop_
_entity_poly.entity_id
_entity_poly.type
_entity_poly.pdbx_seq_one_letter_code
_entity_poly.pdbx_strand_id
1 'polypeptide(L)'
;MKKICLCFQIHQPLRLRRYRFFDIAREHYYYDEFQNIEIFQRIADICYLPANRMLLDLLRTYPDFKVSFSISGLAIEQMEVHKPDLLDSFQELVATGRVEMLATPYAYSLSSLIDPEEFREQIQEQQTKLRDRFGAAASEVLCNTELIYSDEIAHLARSFGFKGMITEGAKHVLGWKSPNYIYSSVVEPELKLLLRNSGLTELITQEFSRYDSPEYPVTADKMLNRIKWLPQEEEVVNLYMNYEVLGGLNRAESGIFDFFRALPALSGQYEVGFALPSELIKSHKAVGSLEVSSPISSSGEAKSTNDWTGNVLQKGVLTKLADMGERVRLTKDNRLRQDWRYLQSADHLYYMNTGSSGRGFSPYNSAYDAFNNYMNVLSDFKLRLEKVAPQEFGTDEISTYEQMIDKQNEYIESLKKEIEILKSQIPAKEAPKEKKPRAVAKRTKSSAK
;
A
#
# COMPACT_ATOMS: atom_id res chain seq x y z
N MET A 1 18.38 31.46 -3.35
CA MET A 1 19.08 30.20 -3.68
C MET A 1 18.04 29.12 -3.80
N LYS A 2 18.02 28.35 -4.89
CA LYS A 2 16.99 27.33 -5.13
C LYS A 2 17.16 26.16 -4.16
N LYS A 3 16.07 25.50 -3.80
CA LYS A 3 16.05 24.44 -2.79
C LYS A 3 15.45 23.15 -3.35
N ILE A 4 16.18 22.05 -3.24
CA ILE A 4 15.66 20.71 -3.45
C ILE A 4 15.03 20.21 -2.14
N CYS A 5 13.77 19.82 -2.22
CA CYS A 5 13.08 19.07 -1.18
C CYS A 5 13.02 17.61 -1.60
N LEU A 6 13.82 16.77 -0.95
CA LEU A 6 13.90 15.34 -1.27
C LEU A 6 13.06 14.54 -0.28
N CYS A 7 12.02 13.88 -0.79
CA CYS A 7 11.11 13.06 -0.01
C CYS A 7 11.03 11.64 -0.57
N PHE A 8 11.25 10.65 0.30
CA PHE A 8 11.15 9.25 -0.06
C PHE A 8 9.92 8.60 0.58
N GLN A 9 9.19 7.82 -0.20
CA GLN A 9 8.09 6.98 0.25
C GLN A 9 8.59 5.58 0.55
N ILE A 10 8.16 5.03 1.68
CA ILE A 10 8.37 3.63 2.04
C ILE A 10 7.03 3.03 2.43
N HIS A 11 6.56 2.10 1.59
CA HIS A 11 5.40 1.28 1.85
C HIS A 11 5.66 -0.16 1.40
N GLN A 12 5.26 -1.13 2.23
CA GLN A 12 5.22 -2.54 1.85
C GLN A 12 3.89 -3.11 2.34
N PRO A 13 3.05 -3.69 1.46
CA PRO A 13 1.78 -4.25 1.87
C PRO A 13 1.95 -5.63 2.52
N LEU A 14 0.98 -6.03 3.34
CA LEU A 14 0.83 -7.41 3.78
C LEU A 14 -0.03 -8.18 2.78
N ARG A 15 0.64 -8.98 1.94
CA ARG A 15 0.01 -9.81 0.91
C ARG A 15 -0.86 -10.87 1.57
N LEU A 16 -2.04 -11.07 0.98
CA LEU A 16 -2.97 -12.10 1.42
C LEU A 16 -2.53 -13.46 0.90
N ARG A 17 -2.64 -14.49 1.73
CA ARG A 17 -2.54 -15.87 1.25
C ARG A 17 -3.68 -16.16 0.28
N ARG A 18 -3.55 -17.25 -0.48
CA ARG A 18 -4.68 -17.79 -1.23
C ARG A 18 -5.77 -18.22 -0.25
N TYR A 19 -6.91 -17.52 -0.31
CA TYR A 19 -8.03 -17.64 0.60
C TYR A 19 -9.28 -18.04 -0.20
N ARG A 20 -9.74 -19.27 0.00
CA ARG A 20 -10.82 -19.89 -0.78
C ARG A 20 -12.15 -19.73 -0.08
N PHE A 21 -13.24 -19.91 -0.83
CA PHE A 21 -14.59 -19.88 -0.28
C PHE A 21 -14.77 -20.84 0.92
N PHE A 22 -14.15 -22.01 0.89
CA PHE A 22 -14.23 -22.99 1.98
C PHE A 22 -13.48 -22.60 3.25
N ASP A 23 -12.63 -21.57 3.20
CA ASP A 23 -11.89 -21.06 4.36
C ASP A 23 -12.78 -20.13 5.20
N ILE A 24 -13.83 -19.55 4.61
CA ILE A 24 -14.76 -18.63 5.26
C ILE A 24 -15.41 -19.30 6.47
N ALA A 25 -15.43 -18.59 7.60
CA ALA A 25 -15.89 -19.03 8.92
C ALA A 25 -15.09 -20.18 9.55
N ARG A 26 -13.98 -20.62 8.94
CA ARG A 26 -13.13 -21.71 9.43
C ARG A 26 -11.71 -21.25 9.76
N GLU A 27 -11.12 -20.40 8.93
CA GLU A 27 -9.73 -19.96 9.07
C GLU A 27 -9.61 -18.44 9.09
N HIS A 28 -9.17 -17.87 10.20
CA HIS A 28 -9.12 -16.40 10.39
C HIS A 28 -7.74 -15.78 10.12
N TYR A 29 -6.80 -16.59 9.61
CA TYR A 29 -5.47 -16.14 9.22
C TYR A 29 -5.42 -15.81 7.73
N TYR A 30 -5.16 -14.55 7.39
CA TYR A 30 -5.32 -14.03 6.02
C TYR A 30 -4.01 -13.79 5.25
N TYR A 31 -2.87 -13.70 5.92
CA TYR A 31 -1.65 -13.15 5.33
C TYR A 31 -0.70 -14.26 4.89
N ASP A 32 0.07 -14.03 3.83
CA ASP A 32 1.13 -14.94 3.41
C ASP A 32 2.44 -14.55 4.10
N GLU A 33 2.69 -15.09 5.31
CA GLU A 33 3.89 -14.72 6.08
C GLU A 33 5.18 -14.99 5.31
N PHE A 34 5.25 -16.15 4.66
CA PHE A 34 6.47 -16.57 3.97
C PHE A 34 6.80 -15.57 2.86
N GLN A 35 5.83 -15.25 2.00
CA GLN A 35 6.04 -14.31 0.92
C GLN A 35 6.28 -12.88 1.43
N ASN A 36 5.57 -12.45 2.47
CA ASN A 36 5.78 -11.12 3.04
C ASN A 36 7.18 -10.97 3.64
N ILE A 37 7.65 -11.94 4.42
CA ILE A 37 9.01 -11.96 4.97
C ILE A 37 10.04 -11.97 3.84
N GLU A 38 9.95 -12.92 2.92
CA GLU A 38 10.94 -13.11 1.85
C GLU A 38 11.10 -11.82 1.02
N ILE A 39 9.97 -11.23 0.59
CA ILE A 39 10.00 -10.02 -0.24
C ILE A 39 10.52 -8.83 0.56
N PHE A 40 10.02 -8.62 1.78
CA PHE A 40 10.43 -7.49 2.60
C PHE A 40 11.92 -7.54 2.91
N GLN A 41 12.43 -8.71 3.33
CA GLN A 41 13.84 -8.89 3.65
C GLN A 41 14.73 -8.64 2.42
N ARG A 42 14.35 -9.18 1.27
CA ARG A 42 15.07 -8.97 0.02
C ARG A 42 15.12 -7.48 -0.37
N ILE A 43 14.00 -6.77 -0.29
CA ILE A 43 13.95 -5.32 -0.60
C ILE A 43 14.79 -4.54 0.41
N ALA A 44 14.72 -4.86 1.70
CA ALA A 44 15.54 -4.22 2.73
C ALA A 44 17.04 -4.38 2.45
N ASP A 45 17.48 -5.58 2.05
CA ASP A 45 18.89 -5.89 1.84
C ASP A 45 19.47 -5.23 0.57
N ILE A 46 18.68 -5.15 -0.51
CA ILE A 46 19.14 -4.58 -1.79
C ILE A 46 18.88 -3.08 -1.91
N CYS A 47 17.84 -2.55 -1.25
CA CYS A 47 17.42 -1.16 -1.34
C CYS A 47 17.75 -0.39 -0.07
N TYR A 48 17.00 -0.64 1.01
CA TYR A 48 16.89 0.30 2.11
C TYR A 48 18.16 0.36 2.98
N LEU A 49 18.77 -0.78 3.32
CA LEU A 49 20.00 -0.80 4.12
C LEU A 49 21.19 -0.13 3.40
N PRO A 50 21.49 -0.46 2.12
CA PRO A 50 22.52 0.27 1.37
C PRO A 50 22.20 1.76 1.22
N ALA A 51 20.94 2.11 1.00
CA ALA A 51 20.51 3.49 0.85
C ALA A 51 20.65 4.28 2.15
N ASN A 52 20.27 3.70 3.29
CA ASN A 52 20.43 4.33 4.60
C ASN A 52 21.91 4.54 4.95
N ARG A 53 22.79 3.57 4.66
CA ARG A 53 24.25 3.75 4.84
C ARG A 53 24.78 4.92 4.02
N MET A 54 24.43 4.99 2.74
CA MET A 54 24.80 6.11 1.88
C MET A 54 24.25 7.44 2.42
N LEU A 55 22.97 7.52 2.76
CA LEU A 55 22.38 8.75 3.27
C LEU A 55 23.00 9.18 4.59
N LEU A 56 23.33 8.25 5.49
CA LEU A 56 24.00 8.57 6.75
C LEU A 56 25.37 9.22 6.51
N ASP A 57 26.15 8.69 5.58
CA ASP A 57 27.43 9.28 5.18
C ASP A 57 27.24 10.68 4.61
N LEU A 58 26.25 10.88 3.74
CA LEU A 58 25.94 12.18 3.15
C LEU A 58 25.48 13.21 4.20
N LEU A 59 24.58 12.82 5.11
CA LEU A 59 24.07 13.69 6.18
C LEU A 59 25.15 14.08 7.18
N ARG A 60 26.18 13.25 7.38
CA ARG A 60 27.36 13.57 8.19
C ARG A 60 28.35 14.47 7.46
N THR A 61 28.53 14.25 6.15
CA THR A 61 29.52 14.96 5.34
C THR A 61 29.07 16.35 4.92
N TYR A 62 27.78 16.53 4.59
CA TYR A 62 27.24 17.76 4.02
C TYR A 62 26.22 18.41 4.96
N PRO A 63 26.58 19.50 5.67
CA PRO A 63 25.69 20.12 6.67
C PRO A 63 24.37 20.67 6.13
N ASP A 64 24.31 21.09 4.86
CA ASP A 64 23.08 21.59 4.19
C ASP A 64 22.21 20.44 3.65
N PHE A 65 22.73 19.21 3.51
CA PHE A 65 21.96 18.10 2.98
C PHE A 65 20.90 17.64 3.97
N LYS A 66 19.66 17.52 3.49
CA LYS A 66 18.49 17.11 4.27
C LYS A 66 17.59 16.21 3.43
N VAL A 67 16.88 15.31 4.09
CA VAL A 67 15.98 14.36 3.43
C VAL A 67 14.75 14.13 4.29
N SER A 68 13.63 13.78 3.66
CA SER A 68 12.39 13.45 4.36
C SER A 68 11.89 12.07 3.98
N PHE A 69 11.17 11.43 4.90
CA PHE A 69 10.58 10.12 4.68
C PHE A 69 9.09 10.11 5.02
N SER A 70 8.29 9.54 4.12
CA SER A 70 6.93 9.10 4.39
C SER A 70 6.95 7.58 4.54
N ILE A 71 6.86 7.09 5.77
CA ILE A 71 6.88 5.65 6.09
C ILE A 71 5.52 5.24 6.63
N SER A 72 4.84 4.30 5.97
CA SER A 72 3.56 3.80 6.46
C SER A 72 3.74 2.97 7.74
N GLY A 73 2.70 2.89 8.56
CA GLY A 73 2.68 2.04 9.75
C GLY A 73 2.98 0.57 9.43
N LEU A 74 2.41 0.04 8.34
CA LEU A 74 2.66 -1.35 7.91
C LEU A 74 4.14 -1.62 7.57
N ALA A 75 4.85 -0.65 7.02
CA ALA A 75 6.27 -0.81 6.72
C ALA A 75 7.07 -0.82 8.02
N ILE A 76 6.74 0.06 8.98
CA ILE A 76 7.41 0.10 10.30
C ILE A 76 7.19 -1.22 11.05
N GLU A 77 5.99 -1.78 11.04
CA GLU A 77 5.71 -3.08 11.66
C GLU A 77 6.53 -4.21 11.02
N GLN A 78 6.65 -4.22 9.70
CA GLN A 78 7.49 -5.22 9.02
C GLN A 78 8.97 -5.04 9.36
N MET A 79 9.47 -3.80 9.56
CA MET A 79 10.82 -3.57 10.08
C MET A 79 10.97 -4.19 11.47
N GLU A 80 10.03 -3.92 12.38
CA GLU A 80 10.06 -4.44 13.75
C GLU A 80 10.13 -5.97 13.83
N VAL A 81 9.37 -6.65 12.97
CA VAL A 81 9.25 -8.11 13.02
C VAL A 81 10.32 -8.80 12.18
N HIS A 82 10.67 -8.25 11.01
CA HIS A 82 11.45 -8.99 10.00
C HIS A 82 12.85 -8.45 9.75
N LYS A 83 13.12 -7.16 10.00
CA LYS A 83 14.44 -6.51 9.84
C LYS A 83 14.66 -5.40 10.88
N PRO A 84 14.89 -5.74 12.16
CA PRO A 84 15.14 -4.74 13.20
C PRO A 84 16.37 -3.86 12.95
N ASP A 85 17.40 -4.41 12.29
CA ASP A 85 18.60 -3.68 11.86
C ASP A 85 18.28 -2.54 10.87
N LEU A 86 17.25 -2.71 10.04
CA LEU A 86 16.74 -1.64 9.19
C LEU A 86 16.09 -0.53 10.03
N LEU A 87 15.30 -0.88 11.05
CA LEU A 87 14.68 0.09 11.96
C LEU A 87 15.76 0.93 12.65
N ASP A 88 16.79 0.27 13.19
CA ASP A 88 17.93 0.91 13.84
C ASP A 88 18.64 1.88 12.88
N SER A 89 18.84 1.48 11.62
CA SER A 89 19.47 2.36 10.63
C SER A 89 18.65 3.63 10.32
N PHE A 90 17.31 3.58 10.37
CA PHE A 90 16.49 4.79 10.26
C PHE A 90 16.58 5.65 11.51
N GLN A 91 16.67 5.06 12.70
CA GLN A 91 16.92 5.81 13.93
C GLN A 91 18.26 6.57 13.86
N GLU A 92 19.31 5.95 13.31
CA GLU A 92 20.59 6.62 13.08
C GLU A 92 20.46 7.82 12.13
N LEU A 93 19.67 7.68 11.06
CA LEU A 93 19.38 8.79 10.15
C LEU A 93 18.66 9.94 10.87
N VAL A 94 17.62 9.65 11.65
CA VAL A 94 16.87 10.67 12.41
C VAL A 94 17.75 11.35 13.46
N ALA A 95 18.63 10.60 14.13
CA ALA A 95 19.55 11.13 15.13
C ALA A 95 20.53 12.19 14.58
N THR A 96 20.70 12.28 13.25
CA THR A 96 21.48 13.36 12.64
C THR A 96 20.85 14.74 12.77
N GLY A 97 19.54 14.82 13.08
CA GLY A 97 18.77 16.07 13.14
C GLY A 97 18.50 16.71 11.77
N ARG A 98 18.81 16.00 10.66
CA ARG A 98 18.65 16.48 9.28
C ARG A 98 17.60 15.70 8.48
N VAL A 99 16.77 14.93 9.18
CA VAL A 99 15.72 14.09 8.61
C VAL A 99 14.35 14.48 9.16
N GLU A 100 13.38 14.67 8.28
CA GLU A 100 11.97 14.87 8.67
C GLU A 100 11.16 13.60 8.38
N MET A 101 10.44 13.11 9.40
CA MET A 101 9.46 12.03 9.24
C MET A 101 8.08 12.64 9.03
N LEU A 102 7.44 12.32 7.90
CA LEU A 102 6.16 12.91 7.48
C LEU A 102 4.97 12.08 7.94
N ALA A 103 3.82 12.74 8.08
CA ALA A 103 2.57 12.07 8.38
C ALA A 103 2.01 11.41 7.12
N THR A 104 1.50 10.19 7.26
CA THR A 104 0.82 9.43 6.20
C THR A 104 -0.18 8.45 6.85
N PRO A 105 -1.21 7.96 6.16
CA PRO A 105 -2.09 6.93 6.72
C PRO A 105 -1.32 5.68 7.16
N TYR A 106 -1.61 5.16 8.36
CA TYR A 106 -0.98 3.96 8.91
C TYR A 106 -0.96 2.78 7.94
N ALA A 107 -2.12 2.48 7.35
CA ALA A 107 -2.29 1.36 6.45
C ALA A 107 -1.85 1.66 5.00
N TYR A 108 -1.41 2.89 4.71
CA TYR A 108 -1.25 3.39 3.34
C TYR A 108 -2.56 3.20 2.55
N SER A 109 -3.68 3.55 3.20
CA SER A 109 -5.03 3.29 2.71
C SER A 109 -5.59 4.46 1.91
N LEU A 110 -6.75 4.24 1.30
CA LEU A 110 -7.53 5.27 0.61
C LEU A 110 -8.63 5.86 1.51
N SER A 111 -8.46 5.79 2.84
CA SER A 111 -9.46 6.26 3.81
C SER A 111 -9.83 7.73 3.58
N SER A 112 -8.92 8.56 3.08
CA SER A 112 -9.20 9.96 2.73
C SER A 112 -10.29 10.15 1.67
N LEU A 113 -10.63 9.10 0.91
CA LEU A 113 -11.66 9.12 -0.13
C LEU A 113 -13.01 8.56 0.33
N ILE A 114 -13.06 7.83 1.45
CA ILE A 114 -14.24 7.03 1.82
C ILE A 114 -14.68 7.17 3.28
N ASP A 115 -13.77 7.51 4.19
CA ASP A 115 -14.06 7.58 5.63
C ASP A 115 -13.11 8.57 6.33
N PRO A 116 -13.53 9.83 6.53
CA PRO A 116 -12.73 10.86 7.20
C PRO A 116 -12.31 10.53 8.64
N GLU A 117 -13.12 9.76 9.37
CA GLU A 117 -12.83 9.36 10.74
C GLU A 117 -11.71 8.32 10.77
N GLU A 118 -11.81 7.30 9.90
CA GLU A 118 -10.76 6.30 9.69
C GLU A 118 -9.44 6.96 9.24
N PHE A 119 -9.52 7.95 8.35
CA PHE A 119 -8.36 8.71 7.89
C PHE A 119 -7.66 9.45 9.04
N ARG A 120 -8.43 10.08 9.93
CA ARG A 120 -7.87 10.74 11.12
C ARG A 120 -7.21 9.75 12.07
N GLU A 121 -7.87 8.63 12.37
CA GLU A 121 -7.33 7.60 13.26
C GLU A 121 -6.01 7.04 12.72
N GLN A 122 -5.97 6.68 11.43
CA GLN A 122 -4.77 6.14 10.81
C GLN A 122 -3.59 7.14 10.83
N ILE A 123 -3.85 8.43 10.62
CA ILE A 123 -2.80 9.46 10.73
C ILE A 123 -2.28 9.56 12.16
N GLN A 124 -3.18 9.59 13.16
CA GLN A 124 -2.79 9.71 14.57
C GLN A 124 -2.01 8.48 15.05
N GLU A 125 -2.42 7.30 14.61
CA GLU A 125 -1.75 6.03 14.88
C GLU A 125 -0.34 6.02 14.28
N GLN A 126 -0.20 6.49 13.04
CA GLN A 126 1.10 6.55 12.36
C GLN A 126 2.04 7.55 13.02
N GLN A 127 1.56 8.75 13.39
CA GLN A 127 2.38 9.71 14.13
C GLN A 127 2.82 9.19 15.50
N THR A 128 1.96 8.43 16.18
CA THR A 128 2.31 7.75 17.42
C THR A 128 3.42 6.73 17.19
N LYS A 129 3.29 5.88 16.16
CA LYS A 129 4.31 4.91 15.78
C LYS A 129 5.65 5.58 15.44
N LEU A 130 5.64 6.69 14.71
CA LEU A 130 6.84 7.45 14.38
C LEU A 130 7.54 8.00 15.62
N ARG A 131 6.78 8.60 16.54
CA ARG A 131 7.33 9.10 17.80
C ARG A 131 7.92 7.96 18.63
N ASP A 132 7.20 6.86 18.75
CA ASP A 132 7.59 5.75 19.62
C ASP A 132 8.82 4.99 19.07
N ARG A 133 9.00 4.93 17.75
CA ARG A 133 10.12 4.21 17.11
C ARG A 133 11.29 5.08 16.69
N PHE A 134 11.08 6.35 16.37
CA PHE A 134 12.14 7.23 15.86
C PHE A 134 12.38 8.46 16.74
N GLY A 135 11.58 8.67 17.80
CA GLY A 135 11.62 9.91 18.57
C GLY A 135 11.21 11.14 17.75
N ALA A 136 10.53 10.93 16.62
CA ALA A 136 10.15 12.00 15.71
C ALA A 136 9.09 12.92 16.34
N ALA A 137 9.21 14.22 16.07
CA ALA A 137 8.15 15.17 16.38
C ALA A 137 6.91 14.89 15.50
N ALA A 138 5.73 15.30 15.99
CA ALA A 138 4.51 15.29 15.19
C ALA A 138 4.72 16.11 13.91
N SER A 139 4.48 15.50 12.75
CA SER A 139 4.67 16.17 11.46
C SER A 139 3.63 17.27 11.27
N GLU A 140 4.07 18.44 10.83
CA GLU A 140 3.19 19.54 10.41
C GLU A 140 2.76 19.40 8.94
N VAL A 141 3.32 18.42 8.23
CA VAL A 141 3.13 18.17 6.80
C VAL A 141 2.52 16.78 6.58
N LEU A 142 1.43 16.73 5.83
CA LEU A 142 0.76 15.50 5.45
C LEU A 142 1.18 15.06 4.04
N CYS A 143 1.61 13.81 3.93
CA CYS A 143 1.86 13.13 2.68
C CYS A 143 0.84 12.00 2.55
N ASN A 144 -0.31 12.32 1.97
CA ASN A 144 -1.38 11.35 1.80
C ASN A 144 -0.95 10.21 0.87
N THR A 145 -1.58 9.04 1.01
CA THR A 145 -1.38 7.87 0.16
C THR A 145 -1.36 8.29 -1.30
N GLU A 146 -0.30 7.93 -2.03
CA GLU A 146 -0.15 8.18 -3.47
C GLU A 146 -0.29 9.64 -3.89
N LEU A 147 0.04 10.55 -2.97
CA LEU A 147 -0.12 12.00 -3.11
C LEU A 147 -1.56 12.42 -3.44
N ILE A 148 -2.54 11.69 -2.91
CA ILE A 148 -3.95 11.98 -3.18
C ILE A 148 -4.37 13.30 -2.54
N TYR A 149 -4.95 14.18 -3.35
CA TYR A 149 -5.40 15.51 -2.94
C TYR A 149 -6.69 15.93 -3.66
N SER A 150 -7.55 16.61 -2.94
CA SER A 150 -8.70 17.38 -3.41
C SER A 150 -8.94 18.52 -2.42
N ASP A 151 -9.78 19.47 -2.76
CA ASP A 151 -10.18 20.54 -1.84
C ASP A 151 -10.87 19.98 -0.58
N GLU A 152 -11.64 18.91 -0.70
CA GLU A 152 -12.23 18.20 0.45
C GLU A 152 -11.15 17.63 1.38
N ILE A 153 -10.12 16.98 0.82
CA ILE A 153 -9.01 16.44 1.60
C ILE A 153 -8.17 17.57 2.22
N ALA A 154 -8.04 18.72 1.55
CA ALA A 154 -7.39 19.90 2.10
C ALA A 154 -8.11 20.39 3.36
N HIS A 155 -9.45 20.46 3.32
CA HIS A 155 -10.26 20.79 4.49
C HIS A 155 -10.04 19.80 5.64
N LEU A 156 -10.05 18.49 5.36
CA LEU A 156 -9.77 17.46 6.35
C LEU A 156 -8.37 17.63 6.96
N ALA A 157 -7.34 17.78 6.13
CA ALA A 157 -5.97 17.97 6.58
C ALA A 157 -5.82 19.19 7.49
N ARG A 158 -6.43 20.33 7.12
CA ARG A 158 -6.40 21.53 7.95
C ARG A 158 -7.13 21.33 9.28
N SER A 159 -8.26 20.62 9.27
CA SER A 159 -9.03 20.28 10.47
C SER A 159 -8.25 19.37 11.44
N PHE A 160 -7.30 18.58 10.92
CA PHE A 160 -6.41 17.73 11.73
C PHE A 160 -5.17 18.50 12.23
N GLY A 161 -5.03 19.78 11.88
CA GLY A 161 -3.95 20.64 12.35
C GLY A 161 -2.72 20.72 11.44
N PHE A 162 -2.76 20.13 10.25
CA PHE A 162 -1.64 20.23 9.30
C PHE A 162 -1.49 21.64 8.73
N LYS A 163 -0.25 22.06 8.51
CA LYS A 163 0.13 23.36 7.94
C LYS A 163 0.46 23.26 6.45
N GLY A 164 0.75 22.06 5.97
CA GLY A 164 0.81 21.84 4.54
C GLY A 164 0.71 20.38 4.13
N MET A 165 0.65 20.19 2.82
CA MET A 165 0.58 18.90 2.16
C MET A 165 1.61 18.80 1.05
N ILE A 166 2.16 17.60 0.87
CA ILE A 166 2.83 17.22 -0.37
C ILE A 166 1.79 16.58 -1.28
N THR A 167 1.68 17.06 -2.52
CA THR A 167 0.76 16.51 -3.53
C THR A 167 1.36 16.53 -4.93
N GLU A 168 0.70 15.92 -5.91
CA GLU A 168 1.14 15.86 -7.29
C GLU A 168 1.03 17.22 -8.01
N GLY A 169 2.08 17.63 -8.72
CA GLY A 169 2.06 18.75 -9.66
C GLY A 169 1.33 18.40 -10.96
N ALA A 170 0.05 18.04 -10.87
CA ALA A 170 -0.71 17.55 -12.01
C ALA A 170 -0.89 18.63 -13.09
N LYS A 171 -0.45 18.35 -14.33
CA LYS A 171 -0.49 19.32 -15.44
C LYS A 171 -1.90 19.86 -15.71
N HIS A 172 -2.93 19.02 -15.57
CA HIS A 172 -4.32 19.44 -15.80
C HIS A 172 -4.86 20.37 -14.70
N VAL A 173 -4.25 20.38 -13.50
CA VAL A 173 -4.55 21.34 -12.43
C VAL A 173 -3.71 22.61 -12.58
N LEU A 174 -2.42 22.45 -12.88
CA LEU A 174 -1.49 23.57 -12.98
C LEU A 174 -1.69 24.41 -14.25
N GLY A 175 -2.13 23.80 -15.35
CA GLY A 175 -2.15 24.44 -16.66
C GLY A 175 -0.74 24.88 -17.06
N TRP A 176 -0.51 26.19 -17.09
CA TRP A 176 0.80 26.80 -17.40
C TRP A 176 1.64 27.12 -16.16
N LYS A 177 1.10 26.94 -14.95
CA LYS A 177 1.78 27.20 -13.68
C LYS A 177 2.88 26.16 -13.44
N SER A 178 3.95 26.54 -12.74
CA SER A 178 5.06 25.62 -12.42
C SER A 178 4.81 24.85 -11.12
N PRO A 179 5.19 23.56 -11.02
CA PRO A 179 5.17 22.84 -9.74
C PRO A 179 6.24 23.35 -8.76
N ASN A 180 7.14 24.23 -9.18
CA ASN A 180 8.28 24.69 -8.39
C ASN A 180 7.98 25.88 -7.45
N TYR A 181 6.69 26.21 -7.30
CA TYR A 181 6.22 27.20 -6.35
C TYR A 181 5.48 26.53 -5.19
N ILE A 182 5.40 27.24 -4.06
CA ILE A 182 4.43 26.89 -3.01
C ILE A 182 3.08 27.51 -3.36
N TYR A 183 2.03 26.70 -3.28
CA TYR A 183 0.65 27.16 -3.42
C TYR A 183 -0.10 27.07 -2.10
N SER A 184 -1.31 27.63 -2.05
CA SER A 184 -2.27 27.39 -0.98
C SER A 184 -3.48 26.63 -1.51
N SER A 185 -4.20 25.94 -0.62
CA SER A 185 -5.54 25.46 -0.96
C SER A 185 -6.48 26.66 -1.20
N VAL A 186 -7.40 26.54 -2.15
CA VAL A 186 -8.44 27.56 -2.36
C VAL A 186 -9.47 27.57 -1.24
N VAL A 187 -9.77 26.42 -0.64
CA VAL A 187 -10.74 26.30 0.47
C VAL A 187 -10.11 26.51 1.85
N GLU A 188 -8.80 26.25 1.98
CA GLU A 188 -8.02 26.46 3.20
C GLU A 188 -6.76 27.30 2.93
N PRO A 189 -6.86 28.63 2.82
CA PRO A 189 -5.72 29.49 2.41
C PRO A 189 -4.49 29.42 3.31
N GLU A 190 -4.64 28.97 4.56
CA GLU A 190 -3.52 28.74 5.49
C GLU A 190 -2.78 27.42 5.26
N LEU A 191 -3.40 26.46 4.55
CA LEU A 191 -2.78 25.19 4.19
C LEU A 191 -1.93 25.36 2.93
N LYS A 192 -0.62 25.16 3.06
CA LYS A 192 0.33 25.27 1.94
C LYS A 192 0.52 23.94 1.22
N LEU A 193 0.75 24.00 -0.09
CA LEU A 193 0.89 22.86 -0.97
C LEU A 193 2.29 22.86 -1.59
N LEU A 194 3.02 21.76 -1.38
CA LEU A 194 4.29 21.45 -2.00
C LEU A 194 4.03 20.46 -3.14
N LEU A 195 4.21 20.90 -4.38
CA LEU A 195 3.86 20.07 -5.54
C LEU A 195 5.04 19.27 -6.03
N ARG A 196 4.87 17.96 -6.18
CA ARG A 196 5.85 17.07 -6.79
C ARG A 196 6.15 17.56 -8.21
N ASN A 197 7.42 17.80 -8.49
CA ASN A 197 7.90 18.01 -9.85
C ASN A 197 8.03 16.64 -10.53
N SER A 198 6.95 16.20 -11.19
CA SER A 198 6.91 14.89 -11.86
C SER A 198 7.97 14.75 -12.94
N GLY A 199 8.20 15.79 -13.74
CA GLY A 199 9.21 15.77 -14.79
C GLY A 199 10.60 15.44 -14.27
N LEU A 200 11.09 16.15 -13.25
CA LEU A 200 12.41 15.87 -12.66
C LEU A 200 12.45 14.58 -11.86
N THR A 201 11.35 14.23 -11.20
CA THR A 201 11.26 12.97 -10.45
C THR A 201 11.33 11.76 -11.39
N GLU A 202 10.60 11.79 -12.51
CA GLU A 202 10.51 10.69 -13.48
C GLU A 202 11.83 10.47 -14.21
N LEU A 203 12.72 11.47 -14.31
CA LEU A 203 14.10 11.26 -14.77
C LEU A 203 14.85 10.26 -13.88
N ILE A 204 14.60 10.30 -12.56
CA ILE A 204 15.27 9.42 -11.60
C ILE A 204 14.54 8.06 -11.52
N THR A 205 13.20 8.08 -11.53
CA THR A 205 12.41 6.87 -11.27
C THR A 205 12.13 6.02 -12.50
N GLN A 206 12.09 6.61 -13.69
CA GLN A 206 11.70 5.92 -14.93
C GLN A 206 12.81 5.94 -15.99
N GLU A 207 13.52 7.05 -16.16
CA GLU A 207 14.50 7.21 -17.26
C GLU A 207 15.94 6.83 -16.88
N PHE A 208 16.26 6.74 -15.60
CA PHE A 208 17.64 6.62 -15.11
C PHE A 208 18.40 5.42 -15.70
N SER A 209 17.74 4.26 -15.77
CA SER A 209 18.31 3.02 -16.32
C SER A 209 17.83 2.72 -17.75
N ARG A 210 17.22 3.70 -18.43
CA ARG A 210 16.75 3.56 -19.82
C ARG A 210 17.80 4.07 -20.81
N TYR A 211 18.68 3.16 -21.22
CA TYR A 211 19.78 3.46 -22.15
C TYR A 211 19.31 3.97 -23.54
N ASP A 212 18.05 3.72 -23.90
CA ASP A 212 17.40 4.18 -25.13
C ASP A 212 16.78 5.60 -25.01
N SER A 213 16.71 6.14 -23.79
CA SER A 213 16.12 7.45 -23.53
C SER A 213 17.00 8.60 -24.01
N PRO A 214 16.44 9.68 -24.59
CA PRO A 214 17.20 10.89 -24.90
C PRO A 214 17.73 11.59 -23.65
N GLU A 215 17.20 11.27 -22.47
CA GLU A 215 17.65 11.80 -21.19
C GLU A 215 18.91 11.08 -20.67
N TYR A 216 19.19 9.87 -21.19
CA TYR A 216 20.33 9.08 -20.77
C TYR A 216 21.67 9.68 -21.26
N PRO A 217 22.72 9.70 -20.42
CA PRO A 217 22.72 9.36 -18.99
C PRO A 217 22.07 10.47 -18.15
N VAL A 218 21.25 10.08 -17.18
CA VAL A 218 20.74 10.99 -16.13
C VAL A 218 21.85 11.16 -15.09
N THR A 219 22.32 12.38 -14.90
CA THR A 219 23.45 12.69 -13.99
C THR A 219 23.10 13.84 -13.05
N ALA A 220 23.75 13.90 -11.89
CA ALA A 220 23.56 14.97 -10.90
C ALA A 220 23.90 16.34 -11.49
N ASP A 221 24.98 16.43 -12.29
CA ASP A 221 25.39 17.64 -13.01
C ASP A 221 24.27 18.17 -13.91
N LYS A 222 23.72 17.34 -14.81
CA LYS A 222 22.62 17.71 -15.70
C LYS A 222 21.39 18.17 -14.91
N MET A 223 21.04 17.47 -13.84
CA MET A 223 19.88 17.82 -13.01
C MET A 223 20.08 19.14 -12.28
N LEU A 224 21.21 19.32 -11.59
CA LEU A 224 21.52 20.55 -10.86
C LEU A 224 21.64 21.75 -11.80
N ASN A 225 22.20 21.56 -13.01
CA ASN A 225 22.23 22.59 -14.02
C ASN A 225 20.81 22.98 -14.48
N ARG A 226 19.92 22.01 -14.72
CA ARG A 226 18.50 22.30 -15.04
C ARG A 226 17.83 23.10 -13.92
N ILE A 227 18.07 22.73 -12.67
CA ILE A 227 17.51 23.43 -11.51
C ILE A 227 18.06 24.85 -11.42
N LYS A 228 19.38 25.03 -11.55
CA LYS A 228 20.04 26.34 -11.51
C LYS A 228 19.37 27.35 -12.46
N TRP A 229 19.02 26.90 -13.67
CA TRP A 229 18.44 27.73 -14.73
C TRP A 229 16.92 27.86 -14.70
N LEU A 230 16.21 27.30 -13.71
CA LEU A 230 14.79 27.63 -13.52
C LEU A 230 14.62 29.14 -13.28
N PRO A 231 13.46 29.73 -13.60
CA PRO A 231 13.15 31.12 -13.29
C PRO A 231 13.50 31.48 -11.84
N GLN A 232 13.85 32.75 -11.59
CA GLN A 232 14.34 33.18 -10.28
C GLN A 232 13.29 32.97 -9.18
N GLU A 233 12.02 33.13 -9.53
CA GLU A 233 10.86 32.98 -8.68
C GLU A 233 10.56 31.50 -8.36
N GLU A 234 11.05 30.56 -9.18
CA GLU A 234 10.91 29.11 -8.97
C GLU A 234 11.99 28.61 -8.01
N GLU A 235 11.75 28.86 -6.72
CA GLU A 235 12.73 28.64 -5.67
C GLU A 235 12.75 27.21 -5.12
N VAL A 236 11.71 26.40 -5.35
CA VAL A 236 11.53 25.09 -4.71
C VAL A 236 11.39 23.99 -5.74
N VAL A 237 12.16 22.91 -5.61
CA VAL A 237 12.00 21.70 -6.43
C VAL A 237 11.69 20.53 -5.51
N ASN A 238 10.44 20.09 -5.50
CA ASN A 238 10.00 18.96 -4.67
C ASN A 238 10.10 17.64 -5.44
N LEU A 239 10.98 16.77 -4.98
CA LEU A 239 11.22 15.44 -5.53
C LEU A 239 10.64 14.41 -4.55
N TYR A 240 9.51 13.81 -4.92
CA TYR A 240 8.86 12.76 -4.14
C TYR A 240 8.87 11.44 -4.92
N MET A 241 9.43 10.39 -4.36
CA MET A 241 9.57 9.10 -5.04
C MET A 241 9.61 7.91 -4.09
N ASN A 242 9.28 6.73 -4.60
CA ASN A 242 9.50 5.46 -3.90
C ASN A 242 10.97 5.26 -3.56
N TYR A 243 11.25 4.85 -2.32
CA TYR A 243 12.63 4.69 -1.85
C TYR A 243 13.36 3.54 -2.56
N GLU A 244 12.61 2.58 -3.09
CA GLU A 244 13.08 1.51 -3.95
C GLU A 244 13.71 2.02 -5.26
N VAL A 245 13.64 3.32 -5.57
CA VAL A 245 14.44 3.93 -6.65
C VAL A 245 15.94 3.61 -6.50
N LEU A 246 16.42 3.44 -5.27
CA LEU A 246 17.77 3.03 -4.90
C LEU A 246 17.82 1.50 -4.73
N GLY A 247 18.51 0.80 -5.63
CA GLY A 247 18.76 -0.64 -5.56
C GLY A 247 17.64 -1.52 -6.12
N GLY A 248 16.39 -1.09 -6.02
CA GLY A 248 15.21 -1.86 -6.45
C GLY A 248 14.81 -1.61 -7.90
N LEU A 249 14.26 -0.42 -8.17
CA LEU A 249 13.88 0.04 -9.51
C LEU A 249 15.11 0.25 -10.38
N ASN A 250 16.17 0.83 -9.80
CA ASN A 250 17.48 0.97 -10.44
C ASN A 250 18.49 0.15 -9.64
N ARG A 251 19.13 -0.84 -10.28
CA ARG A 251 20.15 -1.66 -9.61
C ARG A 251 21.37 -0.81 -9.23
N ALA A 252 22.13 -1.24 -8.23
CA ALA A 252 23.29 -0.49 -7.77
C ALA A 252 24.31 -0.20 -8.90
N GLU A 253 24.48 -1.15 -9.83
CA GLU A 253 25.41 -1.05 -10.96
C GLU A 253 25.00 -0.02 -12.01
N SER A 254 23.76 0.49 -11.98
CA SER A 254 23.35 1.59 -12.86
C SER A 254 23.98 2.93 -12.47
N GLY A 255 24.60 3.02 -11.29
CA GLY A 255 25.17 4.25 -10.75
C GLY A 255 24.16 5.12 -9.99
N ILE A 256 22.97 4.61 -9.67
CA ILE A 256 21.95 5.39 -8.94
C ILE A 256 22.44 5.87 -7.57
N PHE A 257 23.22 5.07 -6.85
CA PHE A 257 23.83 5.50 -5.58
C PHE A 257 24.86 6.61 -5.82
N ASP A 258 25.66 6.52 -6.89
CA ASP A 258 26.64 7.55 -7.23
C ASP A 258 25.97 8.88 -7.62
N PHE A 259 24.84 8.80 -8.32
CA PHE A 259 24.01 9.98 -8.59
C PHE A 259 23.60 10.68 -7.29
N PHE A 260 23.07 9.95 -6.30
CA PHE A 260 22.66 10.54 -5.03
C PHE A 260 23.84 11.03 -4.17
N ARG A 261 25.02 10.39 -4.27
CA ARG A 261 26.25 10.92 -3.66
C ARG A 261 26.70 12.24 -4.30
N ALA A 262 26.56 12.34 -5.62
CA ALA A 262 26.99 13.50 -6.38
C ALA A 262 26.07 14.72 -6.16
N LEU A 263 24.79 14.53 -5.86
CA LEU A 263 23.84 15.63 -5.62
C LEU A 263 24.34 16.65 -4.58
N PRO A 264 24.54 16.30 -3.30
CA PRO A 264 25.03 17.27 -2.32
C PRO A 264 26.47 17.69 -2.60
N ALA A 265 27.32 16.81 -3.15
CA ALA A 265 28.71 17.11 -3.47
C ALA A 265 28.85 18.25 -4.50
N LEU A 266 27.96 18.31 -5.48
CA LEU A 266 27.99 19.31 -6.56
C LEU A 266 27.06 20.49 -6.32
N SER A 267 26.02 20.34 -5.48
CA SER A 267 24.94 21.32 -5.26
C SER A 267 25.41 22.77 -5.09
N GLY A 268 26.46 22.99 -4.28
CA GLY A 268 27.02 24.33 -4.03
C GLY A 268 27.57 25.03 -5.27
N GLN A 269 28.12 24.30 -6.25
CA GLN A 269 28.61 24.85 -7.52
C GLN A 269 27.47 25.38 -8.40
N TYR A 270 26.26 24.88 -8.17
CA TYR A 270 25.05 25.26 -8.89
C TYR A 270 24.17 26.24 -8.14
N GLU A 271 24.58 26.70 -6.95
CA GLU A 271 23.77 27.55 -6.07
C GLU A 271 22.39 26.91 -5.80
N VAL A 272 22.42 25.61 -5.54
CA VAL A 272 21.27 24.81 -5.13
C VAL A 272 21.56 24.27 -3.74
N GLY A 273 20.60 24.39 -2.83
CA GLY A 273 20.68 23.78 -1.51
C GLY A 273 19.55 22.80 -1.25
N PHE A 274 19.45 22.29 -0.03
CA PHE A 274 18.37 21.40 0.38
C PHE A 274 17.51 22.05 1.47
N ALA A 275 16.26 21.58 1.57
CA ALA A 275 15.32 22.02 2.60
C ALA A 275 14.36 20.89 2.94
N LEU A 276 13.89 20.89 4.18
CA LEU A 276 12.82 19.99 4.62
C LEU A 276 11.43 20.59 4.26
N PRO A 277 10.40 19.76 4.05
CA PRO A 277 9.04 20.21 3.78
C PRO A 277 8.52 21.26 4.79
N SER A 278 8.70 21.00 6.09
CA SER A 278 8.27 21.93 7.14
C SER A 278 9.02 23.27 7.09
N GLU A 279 10.29 23.27 6.72
CA GLU A 279 11.10 24.48 6.56
C GLU A 279 10.58 25.33 5.38
N LEU A 280 10.27 24.69 4.25
CA LEU A 280 9.72 25.36 3.08
C LEU A 280 8.35 25.98 3.37
N ILE A 281 7.46 25.22 4.01
CA ILE A 281 6.13 25.71 4.42
C ILE A 281 6.23 26.90 5.38
N LYS A 282 7.23 26.95 6.27
CA LYS A 282 7.43 28.08 7.18
C LYS A 282 8.03 29.31 6.49
N SER A 283 9.00 29.09 5.60
CA SER A 283 9.84 30.17 5.06
C SER A 283 9.27 30.84 3.81
N HIS A 284 8.50 30.13 2.99
CA HIS A 284 8.03 30.66 1.70
C HIS A 284 6.55 31.04 1.75
N LYS A 285 6.18 32.10 1.03
CA LYS A 285 4.77 32.48 0.85
C LYS A 285 4.17 31.68 -0.30
N ALA A 286 2.87 31.40 -0.21
CA ALA A 286 2.14 30.86 -1.34
C ALA A 286 2.07 31.91 -2.44
N VAL A 287 2.37 31.54 -3.69
CA VAL A 287 2.30 32.44 -4.85
C VAL A 287 0.88 32.58 -5.40
N GLY A 288 -0.03 31.70 -4.98
CA GLY A 288 -1.44 31.70 -5.33
C GLY A 288 -2.13 30.45 -4.81
N SER A 289 -3.44 30.36 -5.04
CA SER A 289 -4.24 29.21 -4.65
C SER A 289 -4.44 28.22 -5.82
N LEU A 290 -4.68 26.96 -5.45
CA LEU A 290 -5.10 25.90 -6.36
C LEU A 290 -6.48 25.39 -5.98
N GLU A 291 -7.31 25.20 -7.00
CA GLU A 291 -8.64 24.60 -6.92
C GLU A 291 -8.57 23.22 -7.55
N VAL A 292 -8.96 22.20 -6.78
CA VAL A 292 -8.92 20.79 -7.18
C VAL A 292 -10.18 20.11 -6.70
N SER A 293 -11.24 20.23 -7.52
CA SER A 293 -12.56 19.69 -7.21
C SER A 293 -12.63 18.15 -7.28
N SER A 294 -11.80 17.53 -8.11
CA SER A 294 -11.72 16.07 -8.26
C SER A 294 -10.39 15.54 -7.72
N PRO A 295 -10.40 14.43 -6.95
CA PRO A 295 -9.16 13.86 -6.41
C PRO A 295 -8.11 13.54 -7.47
N ILE A 296 -6.94 14.17 -7.34
CA ILE A 296 -5.73 13.86 -8.10
C ILE A 296 -4.86 12.86 -7.35
N SER A 297 -3.88 12.29 -8.04
CA SER A 297 -2.86 11.40 -7.48
C SER A 297 -1.58 11.48 -8.33
N SER A 298 -0.45 11.04 -7.77
CA SER A 298 0.79 10.87 -8.52
C SER A 298 0.74 9.74 -9.57
N SER A 299 -0.26 8.85 -9.49
CA SER A 299 -0.36 7.66 -10.35
C SER A 299 -0.97 7.90 -11.72
N GLY A 300 -0.52 7.07 -12.67
CA GLY A 300 -0.95 7.09 -14.06
C GLY A 300 -0.61 8.37 -14.80
N GLU A 301 -0.90 8.40 -16.10
CA GLU A 301 -0.74 9.61 -16.93
C GLU A 301 -1.81 10.66 -16.63
N ALA A 302 -3.03 10.20 -16.28
CA ALA A 302 -4.15 11.07 -15.95
C ALA A 302 -3.95 11.82 -14.61
N LYS A 303 -3.00 11.38 -13.77
CA LYS A 303 -2.75 11.92 -12.43
C LYS A 303 -4.02 11.95 -11.57
N SER A 304 -4.72 10.82 -11.54
CA SER A 304 -6.02 10.66 -10.87
C SER A 304 -6.06 9.39 -10.01
N THR A 305 -7.13 9.21 -9.24
CA THR A 305 -7.32 8.03 -8.38
C THR A 305 -7.79 6.78 -9.11
N ASN A 306 -7.92 6.83 -10.44
CA ASN A 306 -8.49 5.75 -11.25
C ASN A 306 -7.77 4.41 -11.10
N ASP A 307 -6.50 4.41 -10.72
CA ASP A 307 -5.78 3.16 -10.50
C ASP A 307 -6.33 2.33 -9.33
N TRP A 308 -7.12 2.95 -8.45
CA TRP A 308 -7.79 2.32 -7.32
C TRP A 308 -9.31 2.48 -7.30
N THR A 309 -9.87 3.38 -8.12
CA THR A 309 -11.31 3.71 -8.12
C THR A 309 -11.96 3.54 -9.50
N GLY A 310 -11.19 3.13 -10.52
CA GLY A 310 -11.57 3.19 -11.92
C GLY A 310 -12.59 2.14 -12.38
N ASN A 311 -12.79 1.06 -11.63
CA ASN A 311 -13.68 -0.04 -12.05
C ASN A 311 -14.67 -0.51 -10.97
N VAL A 312 -15.63 -1.35 -11.38
CA VAL A 312 -16.73 -1.83 -10.53
C VAL A 312 -16.27 -2.74 -9.39
N LEU A 313 -15.16 -3.47 -9.55
CA LEU A 313 -14.60 -4.36 -8.53
C LEU A 313 -14.06 -3.51 -7.36
N GLN A 314 -13.25 -2.53 -7.72
CA GLN A 314 -12.65 -1.58 -6.80
C GLN A 314 -13.70 -0.77 -6.04
N LYS A 315 -14.69 -0.22 -6.76
CA LYS A 315 -15.81 0.52 -6.14
C LYS A 315 -16.59 -0.36 -5.17
N GLY A 316 -16.87 -1.62 -5.54
CA GLY A 316 -17.55 -2.58 -4.67
C GLY A 316 -16.79 -2.87 -3.37
N VAL A 317 -15.46 -2.91 -3.41
CA VAL A 317 -14.62 -3.05 -2.19
C VAL A 317 -14.67 -1.78 -1.35
N LEU A 318 -14.49 -0.61 -1.96
CA LEU A 318 -14.50 0.68 -1.27
C LEU A 318 -15.81 0.93 -0.52
N THR A 319 -16.96 0.65 -1.15
CA THR A 319 -18.27 0.74 -0.48
C THR A 319 -18.34 -0.17 0.75
N LYS A 320 -17.91 -1.42 0.63
CA LYS A 320 -17.92 -2.36 1.76
C LYS A 320 -17.00 -1.92 2.89
N LEU A 321 -15.85 -1.33 2.56
CA LEU A 321 -14.94 -0.80 3.56
C LEU A 321 -15.58 0.39 4.30
N ALA A 322 -16.21 1.32 3.58
CA ALA A 322 -16.92 2.43 4.19
C ALA A 322 -18.06 1.95 5.11
N ASP A 323 -18.87 0.99 4.65
CA ASP A 323 -20.02 0.46 5.41
C ASP A 323 -19.62 -0.24 6.73
N MET A 324 -18.41 -0.79 6.81
CA MET A 324 -17.93 -1.50 8.00
C MET A 324 -17.13 -0.61 8.96
N GLY A 325 -16.60 0.52 8.50
CA GLY A 325 -15.64 1.34 9.25
C GLY A 325 -16.14 1.75 10.64
N GLU A 326 -17.38 2.25 10.73
CA GLU A 326 -18.00 2.65 12.00
C GLU A 326 -18.07 1.48 12.99
N ARG A 327 -18.56 0.32 12.54
CA ARG A 327 -18.68 -0.88 13.37
C ARG A 327 -17.33 -1.39 13.85
N VAL A 328 -16.28 -1.29 13.02
CA VAL A 328 -14.92 -1.65 13.44
C VAL A 328 -14.39 -0.68 14.50
N ARG A 329 -14.66 0.62 14.40
CA ARG A 329 -14.25 1.59 15.42
C ARG A 329 -14.91 1.35 16.78
N LEU A 330 -16.15 0.85 16.78
CA LEU A 330 -16.88 0.51 18.01
C LEU A 330 -16.35 -0.76 18.70
N THR A 331 -15.59 -1.61 18.01
CA THR A 331 -15.03 -2.81 18.63
C THR A 331 -13.83 -2.51 19.52
N LYS A 332 -13.68 -3.31 20.58
CA LYS A 332 -12.50 -3.35 21.47
C LYS A 332 -11.53 -4.48 21.12
N ASP A 333 -11.84 -5.28 20.11
CA ASP A 333 -10.98 -6.37 19.66
C ASP A 333 -9.80 -5.82 18.85
N ASN A 334 -8.63 -5.75 19.50
CA ASN A 334 -7.41 -5.24 18.90
C ASN A 334 -6.97 -6.08 17.69
N ARG A 335 -7.22 -7.38 17.67
CA ARG A 335 -6.82 -8.23 16.54
C ARG A 335 -7.68 -7.93 15.32
N LEU A 336 -8.99 -7.74 15.51
CA LEU A 336 -9.87 -7.30 14.43
C LEU A 336 -9.51 -5.91 13.90
N ARG A 337 -9.17 -4.96 14.79
CA ARG A 337 -8.70 -3.64 14.37
C ARG A 337 -7.38 -3.72 13.59
N GLN A 338 -6.47 -4.60 13.99
CA GLN A 338 -5.23 -4.82 13.26
C GLN A 338 -5.50 -5.39 11.86
N ASP A 339 -6.29 -6.47 11.78
CA ASP A 339 -6.65 -7.08 10.50
C ASP A 339 -7.37 -6.05 9.61
N TRP A 340 -8.22 -5.18 10.19
CA TRP A 340 -8.86 -4.06 9.49
C TRP A 340 -7.88 -3.08 8.87
N ARG A 341 -6.84 -2.65 9.61
CA ARG A 341 -5.79 -1.79 9.06
C ARG A 341 -5.11 -2.49 7.87
N TYR A 342 -4.76 -3.76 8.02
CA TYR A 342 -4.07 -4.52 6.97
C TYR A 342 -4.89 -4.69 5.69
N LEU A 343 -6.21 -4.87 5.82
CA LEU A 343 -7.12 -5.04 4.69
C LEU A 343 -7.36 -3.74 3.92
N GLN A 344 -7.02 -2.58 4.48
CA GLN A 344 -7.25 -1.28 3.85
C GLN A 344 -6.08 -0.75 3.00
N SER A 345 -4.94 -1.44 2.96
CA SER A 345 -3.80 -1.05 2.11
C SER A 345 -4.26 -0.87 0.65
N ALA A 346 -3.84 0.26 0.05
CA ALA A 346 -4.22 0.63 -1.31
C ALA A 346 -3.78 -0.41 -2.35
N ASP A 347 -2.74 -1.19 -2.07
CA ASP A 347 -2.24 -2.27 -2.91
C ASP A 347 -3.33 -3.29 -3.28
N HIS A 348 -4.23 -3.62 -2.34
CA HIS A 348 -5.30 -4.58 -2.62
C HIS A 348 -6.22 -4.09 -3.73
N LEU A 349 -6.54 -2.80 -3.75
CA LEU A 349 -7.33 -2.17 -4.81
C LEU A 349 -6.52 -2.03 -6.10
N TYR A 350 -5.23 -1.74 -6.00
CA TYR A 350 -4.33 -1.67 -7.15
C TYR A 350 -4.26 -3.02 -7.88
N TYR A 351 -4.21 -4.13 -7.16
CA TYR A 351 -4.23 -5.47 -7.74
C TYR A 351 -5.53 -5.81 -8.46
N MET A 352 -6.63 -5.10 -8.15
CA MET A 352 -7.93 -5.22 -8.81
C MET A 352 -8.09 -4.29 -10.02
N ASN A 353 -7.04 -3.57 -10.41
CA ASN A 353 -7.05 -2.73 -11.58
C ASN A 353 -7.05 -3.56 -12.87
N THR A 354 -8.03 -3.34 -13.75
CA THR A 354 -8.19 -4.04 -15.04
C THR A 354 -7.40 -3.41 -16.19
N GLY A 355 -6.84 -2.21 -15.98
CA GLY A 355 -5.98 -1.50 -16.92
C GLY A 355 -4.55 -2.04 -16.98
N SER A 356 -3.67 -1.29 -17.64
CA SER A 356 -2.24 -1.65 -17.81
C SER A 356 -1.43 -1.49 -16.52
N SER A 357 -1.83 -0.58 -15.63
CA SER A 357 -1.11 -0.19 -14.42
C SER A 357 -0.86 -1.37 -13.46
N GLY A 358 -1.82 -2.29 -13.31
CA GLY A 358 -1.77 -3.34 -12.26
C GLY A 358 -0.94 -4.59 -12.56
N ARG A 359 -0.38 -4.77 -13.77
CA ARG A 359 0.16 -6.08 -14.19
C ARG A 359 1.57 -6.43 -13.69
N GLY A 360 2.41 -5.43 -13.38
CA GLY A 360 3.82 -5.66 -13.05
C GLY A 360 4.10 -6.08 -11.60
N PHE A 361 3.20 -5.73 -10.67
CA PHE A 361 3.45 -5.83 -9.23
C PHE A 361 2.42 -6.67 -8.45
N SER A 362 1.43 -7.24 -9.15
CA SER A 362 0.37 -8.03 -8.51
C SER A 362 0.81 -9.48 -8.25
N PRO A 363 0.55 -10.05 -7.05
CA PRO A 363 0.78 -11.48 -6.77
C PRO A 363 -0.32 -12.39 -7.35
N TYR A 364 -1.29 -11.81 -8.08
CA TYR A 364 -2.43 -12.52 -8.66
C TYR A 364 -2.32 -12.63 -10.18
N ASN A 365 -2.96 -13.67 -10.73
CA ASN A 365 -2.92 -13.91 -12.18
C ASN A 365 -3.81 -12.94 -12.96
N SER A 366 -4.78 -12.30 -12.29
CA SER A 366 -5.67 -11.29 -12.88
C SER A 366 -6.31 -10.43 -11.79
N ALA A 367 -6.89 -9.29 -12.20
CA ALA A 367 -7.69 -8.44 -11.33
C ALA A 367 -8.88 -9.17 -10.69
N TYR A 368 -9.52 -10.08 -11.42
CA TYR A 368 -10.62 -10.91 -10.90
C TYR A 368 -10.16 -11.90 -9.84
N ASP A 369 -8.96 -12.46 -10.01
CA ASP A 369 -8.33 -13.36 -9.02
C ASP A 369 -8.01 -12.59 -7.72
N ALA A 370 -7.46 -11.38 -7.84
CA ALA A 370 -7.23 -10.49 -6.70
C ALA A 370 -8.54 -10.13 -5.98
N PHE A 371 -9.56 -9.72 -6.73
CA PHE A 371 -10.88 -9.36 -6.19
C PHE A 371 -11.53 -10.55 -5.48
N ASN A 372 -11.56 -11.73 -6.10
CA ASN A 372 -12.18 -12.91 -5.50
C ASN A 372 -11.47 -13.33 -4.20
N ASN A 373 -10.14 -13.30 -4.19
CA ASN A 373 -9.36 -13.61 -2.98
C ASN A 373 -9.67 -12.62 -1.86
N TYR A 374 -9.62 -11.32 -2.17
CA TYR A 374 -9.91 -10.25 -1.22
C TYR A 374 -11.35 -10.33 -0.69
N MET A 375 -12.32 -10.57 -1.56
CA MET A 375 -13.74 -10.68 -1.17
C MET A 375 -14.00 -11.85 -0.23
N ASN A 376 -13.34 -13.00 -0.44
CA ASN A 376 -13.47 -14.12 0.51
C ASN A 376 -12.89 -13.76 1.88
N VAL A 377 -11.75 -13.07 1.93
CA VAL A 377 -11.16 -12.56 3.18
C VAL A 377 -12.09 -11.55 3.85
N LEU A 378 -12.63 -10.61 3.09
CA LEU A 378 -13.53 -9.58 3.59
C LEU A 378 -14.85 -10.19 4.11
N SER A 379 -15.35 -11.24 3.47
CA SER A 379 -16.51 -12.00 3.94
C SER A 379 -16.25 -12.68 5.29
N ASP A 380 -15.10 -13.33 5.46
CA ASP A 380 -14.74 -13.90 6.77
C ASP A 380 -14.55 -12.82 7.84
N PHE A 381 -13.88 -11.72 7.49
CA PHE A 381 -13.71 -10.57 8.37
C PHE A 381 -15.07 -10.01 8.83
N LYS A 382 -16.02 -9.86 7.90
CA LYS A 382 -17.38 -9.40 8.20
C LYS A 382 -18.08 -10.33 9.21
N LEU A 383 -17.99 -11.64 9.04
CA LEU A 383 -18.56 -12.61 9.99
C LEU A 383 -17.94 -12.50 11.38
N ARG A 384 -16.62 -12.27 11.46
CA ARG A 384 -15.94 -12.04 12.75
C ARG A 384 -16.41 -10.72 13.39
N LEU A 385 -16.55 -9.66 12.59
CA LEU A 385 -17.05 -8.37 13.05
C LEU A 385 -18.49 -8.47 13.58
N GLU A 386 -19.37 -9.20 12.89
CA GLU A 386 -20.76 -9.42 13.33
C GLU A 386 -20.87 -10.11 14.70
N LYS A 387 -19.92 -10.98 15.05
CA LYS A 387 -19.92 -11.64 16.38
C LYS A 387 -19.60 -10.68 17.52
N VAL A 388 -18.77 -9.66 17.28
CA VAL A 388 -18.31 -8.73 18.33
C VAL A 388 -19.04 -7.39 18.31
N ALA A 389 -19.56 -6.99 17.14
CA ALA A 389 -20.34 -5.79 16.91
C ALA A 389 -21.50 -6.14 15.97
N PRO A 390 -22.57 -6.79 16.48
CA PRO A 390 -23.75 -7.11 15.70
C PRO A 390 -24.32 -5.83 15.08
N GLN A 391 -24.80 -5.91 13.85
CA GLN A 391 -25.52 -4.81 13.25
C GLN A 391 -26.81 -4.60 14.08
N GLU A 392 -27.12 -3.37 14.51
CA GLU A 392 -28.48 -3.07 14.95
C GLU A 392 -29.36 -3.21 13.70
N PHE A 393 -29.97 -4.38 13.55
CA PHE A 393 -30.70 -4.69 12.33
C PHE A 393 -31.95 -3.83 12.25
N GLY A 394 -32.09 -3.10 11.15
CA GLY A 394 -33.41 -2.96 10.53
C GLY A 394 -33.91 -4.37 10.24
N THR A 395 -35.08 -4.71 10.79
CA THR A 395 -35.69 -6.04 10.90
C THR A 395 -35.81 -6.86 9.61
N ASP A 396 -35.55 -6.26 8.46
CA ASP A 396 -35.93 -6.82 7.16
C ASP A 396 -34.85 -7.73 6.56
N GLU A 397 -33.56 -7.46 6.80
CA GLU A 397 -32.47 -8.26 6.22
C GLU A 397 -32.26 -9.58 6.97
N ILE A 398 -32.38 -9.61 8.31
CA ILE A 398 -32.33 -10.86 9.09
C ILE A 398 -33.42 -11.81 8.62
N SER A 399 -34.65 -11.30 8.51
CA SER A 399 -35.80 -12.08 8.03
C SER A 399 -35.51 -12.73 6.67
N THR A 400 -34.80 -12.02 5.79
CA THR A 400 -34.45 -12.53 4.46
C THR A 400 -33.38 -13.63 4.53
N TYR A 401 -32.34 -13.45 5.35
CA TYR A 401 -31.30 -14.47 5.53
C TYR A 401 -31.80 -15.70 6.30
N GLU A 402 -32.64 -15.53 7.31
CA GLU A 402 -33.32 -16.62 8.03
C GLU A 402 -34.20 -17.42 7.06
N GLN A 403 -34.99 -16.76 6.23
CA GLN A 403 -35.80 -17.43 5.19
C GLN A 403 -34.94 -18.19 4.17
N MET A 404 -33.76 -17.68 3.82
CA MET A 404 -32.83 -18.38 2.92
C MET A 404 -32.19 -19.60 3.60
N ILE A 405 -31.80 -19.48 4.87
CA ILE A 405 -31.27 -20.59 5.67
C ILE A 405 -32.32 -21.69 5.84
N ASP A 406 -33.55 -21.33 6.14
CA ASP A 406 -34.66 -22.29 6.28
C ASP A 406 -34.93 -23.02 4.97
N LYS A 407 -35.00 -22.31 3.84
CA LYS A 407 -35.13 -22.94 2.51
C LYS A 407 -33.97 -23.86 2.17
N GLN A 408 -32.74 -23.49 2.53
CA GLN A 408 -31.58 -24.35 2.30
C GLN A 408 -31.60 -25.60 3.19
N ASN A 409 -32.04 -25.47 4.45
CA ASN A 409 -32.21 -26.61 5.35
C ASN A 409 -33.28 -27.58 4.84
N GLU A 410 -34.43 -27.07 4.37
CA GLU A 410 -35.47 -27.89 3.73
C GLU A 410 -34.95 -28.64 2.50
N TYR A 411 -34.15 -27.98 1.67
CA TYR A 411 -33.52 -28.59 0.50
C TYR A 411 -32.46 -29.64 0.88
N ILE A 412 -31.68 -29.41 1.92
CA ILE A 412 -30.73 -30.39 2.44
C ILE A 412 -31.46 -31.63 2.97
N GLU A 413 -32.58 -31.46 3.67
CA GLU A 413 -33.38 -32.58 4.18
C GLU A 413 -34.04 -33.38 3.06
N SER A 414 -34.47 -32.73 1.97
CA SER A 414 -35.00 -33.44 0.80
C SER A 414 -33.93 -34.25 0.09
N LEU A 415 -32.73 -33.69 -0.09
CA LEU A 415 -31.57 -34.40 -0.65
C LEU A 415 -31.13 -35.57 0.23
N LYS A 416 -31.14 -35.44 1.56
CA LYS A 416 -30.83 -36.54 2.48
C LYS A 416 -31.81 -37.70 2.32
N LYS A 417 -33.11 -37.42 2.23
CA LYS A 417 -34.14 -38.44 1.98
C LYS A 417 -33.95 -39.13 0.63
N GLU A 418 -33.64 -38.36 -0.41
CA GLU A 418 -33.37 -38.92 -1.75
C GLU A 418 -32.14 -39.83 -1.74
N ILE A 419 -31.08 -39.43 -1.04
CA ILE A 419 -29.88 -40.26 -0.85
C ILE A 419 -30.20 -41.57 -0.09
N GLU A 420 -31.05 -41.53 0.95
CA GLU A 420 -31.47 -42.76 1.65
C GLU A 420 -32.27 -43.70 0.75
N ILE A 421 -33.21 -43.17 -0.03
CA ILE A 421 -34.00 -43.94 -0.99
C ILE A 421 -33.07 -44.58 -2.03
N LEU A 422 -32.16 -43.82 -2.63
CA LEU A 422 -31.19 -44.33 -3.60
C LEU A 422 -30.26 -45.38 -2.99
N LYS A 423 -29.80 -45.20 -1.75
CA LYS A 423 -28.99 -46.21 -1.03
C LYS A 423 -29.76 -47.50 -0.77
N SER A 424 -31.05 -47.43 -0.46
CA SER A 424 -31.90 -48.61 -0.26
C SER A 424 -32.19 -49.39 -1.55
N GLN A 425 -32.03 -48.76 -2.71
CA GLN A 425 -32.23 -49.37 -4.03
C GLN A 425 -30.95 -49.99 -4.61
N ILE A 426 -29.81 -49.87 -3.93
CA ILE A 426 -28.57 -50.56 -4.30
C ILE A 426 -28.64 -52.00 -3.76
N PRO A 427 -28.67 -53.05 -4.61
CA PRO A 427 -28.61 -54.43 -4.13
C PRO A 427 -27.25 -54.69 -3.48
N ALA A 428 -27.26 -55.36 -2.32
CA ALA A 428 -26.05 -55.82 -1.66
C ALA A 428 -25.20 -56.64 -2.64
N LYS A 429 -23.99 -56.17 -2.96
CA LYS A 429 -23.00 -56.98 -3.69
C LYS A 429 -22.70 -58.23 -2.84
N GLU A 430 -22.97 -59.40 -3.41
CA GLU A 430 -22.67 -60.70 -2.83
C GLU A 430 -21.20 -60.78 -2.41
N ALA A 431 -20.97 -61.19 -1.15
CA ALA A 431 -19.65 -61.57 -0.68
C ALA A 431 -19.11 -62.78 -1.48
N PRO A 432 -17.81 -62.82 -1.84
CA PRO A 432 -17.26 -63.91 -2.63
C PRO A 432 -17.29 -65.24 -1.84
N LYS A 433 -17.91 -66.27 -2.44
CA LYS A 433 -18.07 -67.62 -1.87
C LYS A 433 -16.73 -68.31 -1.60
N GLU A 434 -16.54 -68.77 -0.37
CA GLU A 434 -15.52 -69.75 0.02
C GLU A 434 -15.62 -71.04 -0.82
N LYS A 435 -14.53 -71.47 -1.45
CA LYS A 435 -14.39 -72.81 -2.03
C LYS A 435 -13.92 -73.78 -0.95
N LYS A 436 -14.76 -74.74 -0.55
CA LYS A 436 -14.36 -75.93 0.22
C LYS A 436 -14.08 -77.14 -0.70
N PRO A 437 -13.23 -78.09 -0.28
CA PRO A 437 -12.44 -78.94 -1.16
C PRO A 437 -13.19 -80.18 -1.66
N ARG A 438 -12.85 -80.64 -2.87
CA ARG A 438 -13.36 -81.87 -3.48
C ARG A 438 -12.56 -83.07 -2.96
N ALA A 439 -13.21 -83.96 -2.20
CA ALA A 439 -12.61 -85.19 -1.69
C ALA A 439 -12.48 -86.26 -2.79
N VAL A 440 -11.40 -87.03 -2.65
CA VAL A 440 -10.85 -88.05 -3.53
C VAL A 440 -11.71 -89.33 -3.58
N ALA A 441 -11.93 -89.87 -4.78
CA ALA A 441 -12.42 -91.24 -4.97
C ALA A 441 -11.22 -92.24 -5.01
N LYS A 442 -11.23 -93.21 -4.08
CA LYS A 442 -10.55 -94.53 -4.16
C LYS A 442 -11.08 -95.29 -5.39
N ARG A 443 -10.46 -96.27 -6.05
CA ARG A 443 -9.29 -97.18 -5.93
C ARG A 443 -9.21 -97.81 -7.35
N THR A 444 -8.10 -98.31 -7.89
CA THR A 444 -7.52 -99.65 -7.63
C THR A 444 -6.24 -99.86 -8.47
N LYS A 445 -5.27 -100.56 -7.87
CA LYS A 445 -4.24 -101.45 -8.47
C LYS A 445 -4.87 -102.42 -9.51
N SER A 446 -4.23 -103.09 -10.47
CA SER A 446 -2.83 -103.24 -10.94
C SER A 446 -2.84 -104.25 -12.11
N SER A 447 -1.89 -104.15 -13.05
CA SER A 447 -1.11 -105.25 -13.71
C SER A 447 -0.55 -104.70 -15.03
N ALA A 448 0.77 -104.50 -15.13
CA ALA A 448 1.76 -105.41 -15.71
C ALA A 448 1.57 -105.69 -17.21
N LYS A 449 2.37 -105.04 -18.07
CA LYS A 449 3.64 -105.59 -18.58
C LYS A 449 4.47 -104.48 -19.19
#